data_AF-I7KYR9-F1
#
_entry.id   AF-I7KYR9-F1
#
_cell.length_a   1.000
_cell.length_b   1.000
_cell.length_c   1.000
_cell.angle_alpha   90.00
_cell.angle_beta   90.00
_cell.angle_gamma   90.00
#
_symmetry.space_group_name_H-M   'P 1'
#
loop_
_entity.id
_entity.type
_entity.pdbx_description
1 polymer ?
#
loop_
_entity_poly.entity_id
_entity_poly.type
_entity_poly.pdbx_seq_one_letter_code
_entity_poly.pdbx_strand_id
1 'polypeptide(L)'
;MLALQCALARDPILRTSAPCILSLQKGEEARKEPLMDLVEKEFPQRYSPKTVRAISENLLSSWTQSGHLEGKVRKVRRKAAAGPASLTYALFLGYLCGVRGNLLFHTVWADVLDATNTEIREYVDESMRKGWLIYKDAGGIVEVSFSSDFADGTRWL
;
A
#
# COMPACT_ATOMS: atom_id res chain seq x y z
N MET A 1 -8.14 2.19 -3.38
CA MET A 1 -6.87 1.46 -3.16
C MET A 1 -5.90 1.54 -4.35
N LEU A 2 -6.27 1.12 -5.57
CA LEU A 2 -5.36 1.13 -6.73
C LEU A 2 -4.66 2.49 -6.98
N ALA A 3 -5.41 3.60 -6.88
CA ALA A 3 -4.85 4.95 -7.02
C ALA A 3 -3.75 5.26 -5.99
N LEU A 4 -3.92 4.81 -4.74
CA LEU A 4 -2.89 4.93 -3.71
C LEU A 4 -1.66 4.11 -4.08
N GLN A 5 -1.82 2.87 -4.52
CA GLN A 5 -0.69 2.01 -4.90
C GLN A 5 0.11 2.59 -6.08
N CYS A 6 -0.57 3.16 -7.08
CA CYS A 6 0.07 3.90 -8.17
C CYS A 6 0.85 5.12 -7.64
N ALA A 7 0.25 5.89 -6.74
CA ALA A 7 0.89 7.05 -6.12
C ALA A 7 2.13 6.63 -5.30
N LEU A 8 2.01 5.60 -4.47
CA LEU A 8 3.12 5.04 -3.71
C LEU A 8 4.25 4.57 -4.63
N ALA A 9 3.95 3.94 -5.78
CA ALA A 9 4.95 3.51 -6.75
C ALA A 9 5.73 4.69 -7.39
N ARG A 10 5.14 5.89 -7.44
CA ARG A 10 5.73 7.08 -8.08
C ARG A 10 6.31 8.10 -7.11
N ASP A 11 5.81 8.15 -5.88
CA ASP A 11 6.20 9.12 -4.85
C ASP A 11 6.88 8.41 -3.67
N PRO A 12 8.22 8.47 -3.56
CA PRO A 12 8.96 7.90 -2.44
C PRO A 12 8.60 8.51 -1.08
N ILE A 13 8.25 9.80 -1.01
CA ILE A 13 7.90 10.45 0.27
C ILE A 13 6.58 9.87 0.80
N LEU A 14 5.58 9.74 -0.07
CA LEU A 14 4.33 9.07 0.27
C LEU A 14 4.57 7.62 0.68
N ARG A 15 5.45 6.89 -0.03
CA ARG A 15 5.79 5.50 0.30
C ARG A 15 6.44 5.36 1.67
N THR A 16 7.43 6.19 1.96
CA THR A 16 8.13 6.18 3.24
C THR A 16 7.21 6.55 4.41
N SER A 17 6.12 7.29 4.16
CA SER A 17 5.13 7.63 5.19
C SER A 17 4.20 6.47 5.59
N ALA A 18 4.13 5.38 4.83
CA ALA A 18 3.19 4.29 5.08
C ALA A 18 3.32 3.68 6.50
N PRO A 19 4.51 3.34 7.02
CA PRO A 19 4.64 2.79 8.37
C PRO A 19 4.13 3.72 9.46
N CYS A 20 4.27 5.04 9.29
CA CYS A 20 3.78 6.02 10.25
C CYS A 20 2.24 6.01 10.37
N ILE A 21 1.52 5.69 9.29
CA ILE A 21 0.06 5.63 9.30
C ILE A 21 -0.45 4.25 9.68
N LEU A 22 0.21 3.19 9.18
CA LEU A 22 -0.20 1.81 9.43
C LEU A 22 0.06 1.35 10.87
N SER A 23 1.02 1.96 11.57
CA SER A 23 1.31 1.68 12.99
C SER A 23 0.27 2.26 13.97
N LEU A 24 -0.57 3.20 13.53
CA LEU A 24 -1.61 3.78 14.37
C LEU A 24 -2.71 2.75 14.65
N GLN A 25 -3.23 2.75 15.88
CA GLN A 25 -4.39 1.96 16.24
C GLN A 25 -5.67 2.55 15.62
N LYS A 26 -6.66 1.72 15.31
CA LYS A 26 -7.96 2.21 14.82
C LYS A 26 -8.57 3.18 15.84
N GLY A 27 -8.96 4.37 15.40
CA GLY A 27 -9.46 5.43 16.27
C GLY A 27 -8.39 6.37 16.83
N GLU A 28 -7.12 6.07 16.63
CA GLU A 28 -6.01 6.96 17.02
C GLU A 28 -5.92 8.17 16.08
N GLU A 29 -5.47 9.30 16.61
CA GLU A 29 -5.31 10.53 15.86
C GLU A 29 -4.00 10.53 15.07
N ALA A 30 -4.08 10.72 13.75
CA ALA A 30 -2.92 10.93 12.90
C ALA A 30 -2.53 12.40 12.93
N ARG A 31 -1.44 12.69 13.64
CA ARG A 31 -0.85 14.02 13.72
C ARG A 31 0.20 14.24 12.64
N LYS A 32 0.48 15.50 12.30
CA LYS A 32 1.46 15.82 11.26
C LYS A 32 2.90 15.79 11.77
N GLU A 33 3.10 16.01 13.06
CA GLU A 33 4.42 16.13 13.68
C GLU A 33 5.28 14.87 13.44
N PRO A 34 4.78 13.63 13.63
CA PRO A 34 5.56 12.43 13.29
C PRO A 34 5.93 12.31 11.80
N LEU A 35 5.07 12.82 10.90
CA LEU A 35 5.35 12.86 9.47
C LEU A 35 6.38 13.95 9.12
N MET A 36 6.38 15.08 9.83
CA MET A 36 7.38 16.13 9.67
C MET A 36 8.77 15.59 10.06
N ASP A 37 8.86 14.96 11.22
CA ASP A 37 10.10 14.34 11.73
C ASP A 37 10.61 13.28 10.74
N LEU A 38 9.70 12.46 10.19
CA LEU A 38 10.02 11.47 9.17
C LEU A 38 10.59 12.10 7.89
N VAL A 39 9.95 13.16 7.37
CA VAL A 39 10.41 13.84 6.16
C VAL A 39 11.78 14.47 6.35
N GLU A 40 12.03 15.11 7.49
CA GLU A 40 13.33 15.71 7.80
C GLU A 40 14.43 14.66 7.96
N LYS A 41 14.11 13.51 8.57
CA LYS A 41 15.05 12.40 8.74
C LYS A 41 15.42 11.74 7.42
N GLU A 42 14.44 11.43 6.58
CA GLU A 42 14.62 10.63 5.35
C GLU A 42 15.08 11.49 4.16
N PHE A 43 14.82 12.81 4.21
CA PHE A 43 15.21 13.76 3.17
C PHE A 43 15.95 14.97 3.78
N PRO A 44 17.10 14.75 4.44
CA PRO A 44 17.79 15.78 5.21
C PRO A 44 18.20 16.95 4.32
N GLN A 45 17.97 18.18 4.81
CA GLN A 45 18.32 19.45 4.16
C GLN A 45 17.70 19.68 2.77
N ARG A 46 16.73 18.85 2.35
CA ARG A 46 16.10 18.95 1.04
C ARG A 46 14.97 19.99 0.98
N TYR A 47 14.32 20.25 2.12
CA TYR A 47 13.09 21.05 2.18
C TYR A 47 13.17 22.09 3.30
N SER A 48 12.58 23.26 3.04
CA SER A 48 12.40 24.29 4.08
C SER A 48 11.39 23.81 5.14
N PRO A 49 11.41 24.35 6.38
CA PRO A 49 10.42 24.00 7.40
C PRO A 49 8.96 24.22 6.95
N LYS A 50 8.73 25.26 6.13
CA LYS A 50 7.41 25.53 5.53
C LYS A 50 7.00 24.43 4.55
N THR A 51 7.95 23.95 3.74
CA THR A 51 7.72 22.87 2.77
C THR A 51 7.48 21.53 3.46
N VAL A 52 8.25 21.20 4.52
CA VAL A 52 8.06 19.99 5.33
C VAL A 52 6.65 19.93 5.91
N ARG A 53 6.17 21.05 6.48
CA ARG A 53 4.79 21.15 6.96
C ARG A 53 3.77 20.88 5.86
N ALA A 54 3.92 21.50 4.69
CA ALA A 54 3.00 21.33 3.57
C ALA A 54 2.99 19.89 3.04
N ILE A 55 4.16 19.26 2.93
CA ILE A 55 4.29 17.84 2.57
C ILE A 55 3.51 16.98 3.57
N SER A 56 3.72 17.19 4.87
CA SER A 56 3.08 16.38 5.92
C SER A 56 1.56 16.51 5.92
N GLU A 57 1.03 17.72 5.67
CA GLU A 57 -0.41 17.97 5.51
C GLU A 57 -0.97 17.29 4.25
N ASN A 58 -0.23 17.31 3.15
CA ASN A 58 -0.60 16.59 1.92
C ASN A 58 -0.56 15.07 2.11
N LEU A 59 0.42 14.53 2.84
CA LEU A 59 0.47 13.11 3.19
C LEU A 59 -0.79 12.70 3.94
N LEU A 60 -1.16 13.43 5.00
CA LEU A 60 -2.41 13.18 5.74
C LEU A 60 -3.65 13.23 4.82
N SER A 61 -3.67 14.15 3.84
CA SER A 61 -4.74 14.23 2.84
C SER A 61 -4.79 12.98 1.96
N SER A 62 -3.66 12.52 1.41
CA SER A 62 -3.59 11.31 0.59
C SER A 62 -4.02 10.06 1.35
N TRP A 63 -3.57 9.92 2.60
CA TRP A 63 -4.00 8.83 3.47
C TRP A 63 -5.48 8.91 3.86
N THR A 64 -6.05 10.12 3.92
CA THR A 64 -7.51 10.30 4.06
C THR A 64 -8.25 9.83 2.80
N GLN A 65 -7.81 10.26 1.62
CA GLN A 65 -8.45 9.93 0.34
C GLN A 65 -8.43 8.42 0.04
N SER A 66 -7.38 7.72 0.50
CA SER A 66 -7.28 6.28 0.34
C SER A 66 -8.10 5.46 1.36
N GLY A 67 -8.71 6.12 2.35
CA GLY A 67 -9.55 5.49 3.37
C GLY A 67 -8.80 5.02 4.62
N HIS A 68 -7.48 5.25 4.71
CA HIS A 68 -6.69 4.92 5.91
C HIS A 68 -6.91 5.90 7.06
N LEU A 69 -7.32 7.13 6.73
CA LEU A 69 -7.71 8.16 7.69
C LEU A 69 -9.11 8.68 7.36
N GLU A 70 -9.82 9.18 8.36
CA GLU A 70 -11.08 9.91 8.19
C GLU A 70 -11.03 11.28 8.89
N GLY A 71 -11.92 12.19 8.48
CA GLY A 71 -12.02 13.54 9.07
C GLY A 71 -11.35 14.63 8.23
N LYS A 72 -11.60 15.90 8.59
CA LYS A 72 -11.11 17.08 7.84
C LYS A 72 -9.96 17.78 8.55
N VAL A 73 -10.20 18.29 9.75
CA VAL A 73 -9.18 18.98 10.57
C VAL A 73 -8.45 17.99 11.45
N ARG A 74 -9.22 17.20 12.22
CA ARG A 74 -8.71 16.06 12.98
C ARG A 74 -8.76 14.82 12.11
N LYS A 75 -7.62 14.19 11.88
CA LYS A 75 -7.49 12.95 11.10
C LYS A 75 -7.42 11.76 12.04
N VAL A 76 -8.25 10.76 11.82
CA VAL A 76 -8.37 9.60 12.70
C VAL A 76 -8.15 8.33 11.88
N ARG A 77 -7.38 7.38 12.42
CA ARG A 77 -7.09 6.10 11.79
C ARG A 77 -8.36 5.28 11.56
N ARG A 78 -8.56 4.86 10.32
CA ARG A 78 -9.66 4.00 9.87
C ARG A 78 -9.17 2.89 8.97
N LYS A 79 -9.79 1.71 9.07
CA LYS A 79 -9.46 0.58 8.19
C LYS A 79 -9.78 0.94 6.74
N ALA A 80 -8.78 0.92 5.86
CA ALA A 80 -9.00 1.15 4.44
C ALA A 80 -9.71 -0.04 3.79
N ALA A 81 -10.45 0.23 2.72
CA ALA A 81 -11.11 -0.82 1.94
C ALA A 81 -10.20 -1.29 0.79
N ALA A 82 -9.88 -2.59 0.80
CA ALA A 82 -9.17 -3.29 -0.26
C ALA A 82 -10.06 -4.35 -0.93
N GLY A 83 -9.50 -5.00 -1.94
CA GLY A 83 -10.13 -6.11 -2.63
C GLY A 83 -9.16 -6.88 -3.55
N PRO A 84 -9.67 -7.89 -4.27
CA PRO A 84 -8.86 -8.79 -5.12
C PRO A 84 -7.99 -8.05 -6.13
N ALA A 85 -8.54 -7.04 -6.81
CA ALA A 85 -7.80 -6.25 -7.79
C ALA A 85 -6.61 -5.50 -7.17
N SER A 86 -6.81 -4.87 -6.01
CA SER A 86 -5.72 -4.19 -5.30
C SER A 86 -4.70 -5.15 -4.70
N LEU A 87 -5.13 -6.36 -4.28
CA LEU A 87 -4.20 -7.40 -3.88
C LEU A 87 -3.31 -7.80 -5.05
N THR A 88 -3.89 -8.17 -6.20
CA THR A 88 -3.10 -8.58 -7.35
C THR A 88 -2.12 -7.49 -7.75
N TYR A 89 -2.56 -6.23 -7.76
CA TYR A 89 -1.67 -5.11 -8.08
C TYR A 89 -0.56 -4.92 -7.04
N ALA A 90 -0.84 -5.09 -5.74
CA ALA A 90 0.18 -5.07 -4.68
C ALA A 90 1.27 -6.12 -4.92
N LEU A 91 0.85 -7.38 -5.13
CA LEU A 91 1.76 -8.49 -5.35
C LEU A 91 2.55 -8.28 -6.64
N PHE A 92 1.92 -7.74 -7.68
CA PHE A 92 2.59 -7.45 -8.94
C PHE A 92 3.65 -6.35 -8.78
N LEU A 93 3.38 -5.28 -8.03
CA LEU A 93 4.38 -4.26 -7.70
C LEU A 93 5.58 -4.86 -6.96
N GLY A 94 5.34 -5.72 -5.96
CA GLY A 94 6.40 -6.45 -5.27
C GLY A 94 7.22 -7.34 -6.22
N TYR A 95 6.53 -8.03 -7.13
CA TYR A 95 7.16 -8.88 -8.14
C TYR A 95 8.03 -8.07 -9.11
N LEU A 96 7.56 -6.91 -9.58
CA LEU A 96 8.36 -6.01 -10.41
C LEU A 96 9.59 -5.48 -9.67
N CYS A 97 9.53 -5.33 -8.34
CA CYS A 97 10.67 -4.99 -7.50
C CYS A 97 11.60 -6.19 -7.18
N GLY A 98 11.39 -7.36 -7.78
CA GLY A 98 12.23 -8.55 -7.58
C GLY A 98 11.88 -9.40 -6.36
N VAL A 99 10.86 -9.02 -5.57
CA VAL A 99 10.39 -9.83 -4.42
C VAL A 99 9.64 -11.06 -4.93
N ARG A 100 9.75 -12.20 -4.25
CA ARG A 100 9.18 -13.48 -4.71
C ARG A 100 8.55 -14.26 -3.56
N GLY A 101 7.66 -15.19 -3.93
CA GLY A 101 7.01 -16.13 -3.01
C GLY A 101 6.29 -15.44 -1.85
N ASN A 102 6.35 -16.03 -0.67
CA ASN A 102 5.62 -15.54 0.50
C ASN A 102 6.04 -14.10 0.92
N LEU A 103 7.25 -13.66 0.59
CA LEU A 103 7.71 -12.31 0.91
C LEU A 103 6.90 -11.21 0.21
N LEU A 104 6.18 -11.52 -0.86
CA LEU A 104 5.31 -10.55 -1.55
C LEU A 104 4.21 -9.99 -0.65
N PHE A 105 3.70 -10.81 0.28
CA PHE A 105 2.68 -10.42 1.26
C PHE A 105 3.23 -9.58 2.41
N HIS A 106 4.55 -9.38 2.48
CA HIS A 106 5.25 -8.62 3.51
C HIS A 106 5.97 -7.40 2.89
N THR A 107 5.41 -6.87 1.81
CA THR A 107 5.89 -5.65 1.16
C THR A 107 5.00 -4.49 1.54
N VAL A 108 5.53 -3.26 1.49
CA VAL A 108 4.73 -2.04 1.68
C VAL A 108 3.51 -1.99 0.75
N TRP A 109 3.58 -2.63 -0.43
CA TRP A 109 2.47 -2.72 -1.39
C TRP A 109 1.30 -3.53 -0.85
N ALA A 110 1.59 -4.60 -0.12
CA ALA A 110 0.62 -5.48 0.52
C ALA A 110 0.15 -4.90 1.86
N ASP A 111 1.04 -4.30 2.64
CA ASP A 111 0.72 -3.73 3.96
C ASP A 111 -0.35 -2.62 3.86
N VAL A 112 -0.29 -1.79 2.81
CA VAL A 112 -1.28 -0.71 2.57
C VAL A 112 -2.64 -1.21 2.11
N LEU A 113 -2.84 -2.52 1.93
CA LEU A 113 -4.17 -3.07 1.76
C LEU A 113 -4.96 -3.02 3.07
N ASP A 114 -4.27 -2.91 4.21
CA ASP A 114 -4.87 -2.82 5.54
C ASP A 114 -5.84 -3.98 5.81
N ALA A 115 -5.49 -5.15 5.28
CA ALA A 115 -6.28 -6.36 5.25
C ALA A 115 -5.74 -7.39 6.24
N THR A 116 -6.65 -8.15 6.83
CA THR A 116 -6.34 -9.30 7.67
C THR A 116 -5.86 -10.48 6.82
N ASN A 117 -5.16 -11.44 7.44
CA ASN A 117 -4.74 -12.66 6.74
C ASN A 117 -5.93 -13.43 6.11
N THR A 118 -7.10 -13.39 6.74
CA THR A 118 -8.32 -14.00 6.19
C THR A 118 -8.78 -13.28 4.91
N GLU A 119 -8.87 -11.96 4.94
CA GLU A 119 -9.23 -11.16 3.76
C GLU A 119 -8.19 -11.33 2.63
N ILE A 120 -6.90 -11.38 2.96
CA ILE A 120 -5.83 -11.64 1.98
C ILE A 120 -6.06 -12.98 1.28
N ARG A 121 -6.40 -14.04 2.01
CA ARG A 121 -6.71 -15.36 1.41
C ARG A 121 -7.93 -15.30 0.49
N GLU A 122 -9.01 -14.65 0.94
CA GLU A 122 -10.21 -14.46 0.11
C GLU A 122 -9.90 -13.69 -1.18
N TYR A 123 -9.06 -12.66 -1.09
CA TYR A 123 -8.61 -11.89 -2.25
C TYR A 123 -7.72 -12.71 -3.19
N VAL A 124 -6.84 -13.57 -2.66
CA VAL A 124 -6.04 -14.51 -3.47
C VAL A 124 -6.97 -15.44 -4.25
N ASP A 125 -7.93 -16.08 -3.57
CA ASP A 125 -8.84 -17.04 -4.18
C ASP A 125 -9.70 -16.40 -5.29
N GLU A 126 -10.24 -15.21 -5.05
CA GLU A 126 -11.00 -14.47 -6.08
C GLU A 126 -10.11 -14.03 -7.24
N SER A 127 -8.88 -13.58 -6.98
CA SER A 127 -7.93 -13.22 -8.04
C SER A 127 -7.50 -14.42 -8.88
N MET A 128 -7.34 -15.61 -8.26
CA MET A 128 -7.09 -16.86 -8.98
C MET A 128 -8.28 -17.26 -9.84
N ARG A 129 -9.52 -17.19 -9.30
CA ARG A 129 -10.75 -17.48 -10.06
C ARG A 129 -10.90 -16.57 -11.28
N LYS A 130 -10.45 -15.33 -11.19
CA LYS A 130 -10.44 -14.38 -12.32
C LYS A 130 -9.25 -14.55 -13.27
N GLY A 131 -8.29 -15.41 -12.96
CA GLY A 131 -7.09 -15.65 -13.77
C GLY A 131 -6.07 -14.50 -13.72
N TRP A 132 -6.16 -13.63 -12.72
CA TRP A 132 -5.25 -12.48 -12.54
C TRP A 132 -3.95 -12.86 -11.83
N LEU A 133 -4.00 -13.93 -11.03
CA LEU A 133 -2.93 -14.41 -10.18
C LEU A 133 -2.85 -15.92 -10.28
N ILE A 134 -1.63 -16.45 -10.33
CA ILE A 134 -1.35 -17.87 -10.11
C ILE A 134 -0.68 -17.95 -8.75
N TYR A 135 -1.29 -18.70 -7.83
CA TYR A 135 -0.77 -18.94 -6.50
C TYR A 135 -0.70 -20.45 -6.27
N LYS A 136 0.43 -20.92 -5.74
CA LYS A 136 0.62 -22.30 -5.32
C LYS A 136 1.29 -22.31 -3.95
N ASP A 137 0.81 -23.18 -3.08
CA ASP A 137 1.42 -23.48 -1.79
C ASP A 137 1.62 -24.99 -1.69
N ALA A 138 2.88 -25.41 -1.59
CA ALA A 138 3.25 -26.81 -1.42
C ALA A 138 4.32 -26.92 -0.32
N GLY A 139 3.95 -27.48 0.83
CA GLY A 139 4.87 -27.69 1.94
C GLY A 139 5.47 -26.41 2.52
N GLY A 140 4.73 -25.28 2.47
CA GLY A 140 5.20 -23.98 2.94
C GLY A 140 6.02 -23.20 1.91
N ILE A 141 6.25 -23.76 0.72
CA ILE A 141 6.84 -23.05 -0.41
C ILE A 141 5.71 -22.40 -1.19
N VAL A 142 5.67 -21.07 -1.12
CA VAL A 142 4.71 -20.25 -1.86
C VAL A 142 5.33 -19.80 -3.18
N GLU A 143 4.66 -20.11 -4.28
CA GLU A 143 4.91 -19.57 -5.62
C GLU A 143 3.79 -18.61 -5.98
N VAL A 144 4.17 -17.40 -6.41
CA VAL A 144 3.24 -16.38 -6.92
C VAL A 144 3.73 -15.94 -8.28
N SER A 145 2.89 -16.08 -9.30
CA SER A 145 3.17 -15.64 -10.66
C SER A 145 1.94 -15.00 -11.29
N PHE A 146 2.15 -14.29 -12.40
CA PHE A 146 1.13 -13.53 -13.11
C PHE A 146 1.08 -14.04 -14.55
N SER A 147 -0.13 -14.20 -15.09
CA SER A 147 -0.29 -14.62 -16.48
C SER A 147 0.28 -13.56 -17.43
N SER A 148 0.78 -13.98 -18.59
CA SER A 148 1.21 -13.06 -19.66
C SER A 148 0.08 -12.10 -20.03
N ASP A 149 -1.16 -12.59 -20.14
CA ASP A 149 -2.35 -11.78 -20.40
C ASP A 149 -2.54 -10.63 -19.39
N PHE A 150 -2.23 -10.88 -18.11
CA PHE A 150 -2.30 -9.87 -17.05
C PHE A 150 -1.12 -8.90 -17.13
N ALA A 151 0.09 -9.42 -17.36
CA ALA A 151 1.32 -8.63 -17.42
C ALA A 151 1.37 -7.72 -18.66
N ASP A 152 0.88 -8.20 -19.80
CA ASP A 152 0.94 -7.55 -21.11
C ASP A 152 -0.31 -6.71 -21.40
N GLY A 153 -1.33 -6.76 -20.52
CA GLY A 153 -2.58 -5.99 -20.64
C GLY A 153 -3.47 -6.39 -21.81
N THR A 154 -3.11 -7.42 -22.58
CA THR A 154 -3.68 -7.77 -23.89
C THR A 154 -5.09 -8.33 -23.80
N ARG A 155 -5.53 -8.77 -22.62
CA ARG A 155 -6.86 -9.36 -22.39
C ARG A 155 -7.93 -8.34 -22.00
N TRP A 156 -7.55 -7.08 -21.76
CA TRP A 156 -8.43 -6.04 -21.22
C TRP A 156 -8.65 -4.85 -22.18
N LEU A 157 -8.16 -4.96 -23.42
CA LEU A 157 -8.40 -4.05 -24.55
C LEU A 157 -9.18 -4.81 -25.62
#